data_AF-A0A8W8LI51-F1
#
_entry.id   AF-A0A8W8LI51-F1
#
_cell.length_a   1.000
_cell.length_b   1.000
_cell.length_c   1.000
_cell.angle_alpha   90.00
_cell.angle_beta   90.00
_cell.angle_gamma   90.00
#
_symmetry.space_group_name_H-M   'P 1'
#
loop_
_entity.id
_entity.type
_entity.pdbx_description
1 polymer ?
#
loop_
_entity_poly.entity_id
_entity_poly.type
_entity_poly.pdbx_seq_one_letter_code
_entity_poly.pdbx_strand_id
1 'polypeptide(L)'
;IRFDDDKTGLKLTLFQFVTCPFCCKVRAMLNYNGISYDVVEVNSITRDEIKWSKYKKVPILVAQGVGEEGYVQLNDSTVIMSVLESYLNDKTVSLQKLLTFYPTMDKEIKGRFRSKTVTETPNKNFLMFQDHLTDKRTPEERAEERRIRVWVDTVFVHLISPNVYRTMSESLDTFQWFSKAGDWETNFTGFQRNTIIYIGGFVMYFVGKKLKRKYNLQKDVRESLYEGGNAWVNFLKGRKFVGGDQPNLADLSMYGMLTAMEGTEAFRDLVDNTKLKPWYDRTKTMVEGHQGANRARDVTRK
;
A
#
# COMPACT_ATOMS: atom_id res chain seq x y z
N ILE A 1 -15.72 2.75 -6.82
CA ILE A 1 -14.92 3.43 -7.88
C ILE A 1 -15.14 2.66 -9.17
N ARG A 2 -15.48 3.35 -10.27
CA ARG A 2 -15.82 2.73 -11.55
C ARG A 2 -15.07 3.44 -12.68
N PHE A 3 -14.53 2.64 -13.60
CA PHE A 3 -13.84 3.08 -14.80
C PHE A 3 -14.53 2.43 -15.99
N ASP A 4 -15.06 3.25 -16.91
CA ASP A 4 -15.89 2.78 -18.03
C ASP A 4 -15.13 1.88 -19.01
N ASP A 5 -13.80 1.96 -18.99
CA ASP A 5 -12.86 1.26 -19.86
C ASP A 5 -12.23 0.02 -19.20
N ASP A 6 -12.63 -0.34 -17.99
CA ASP A 6 -12.17 -1.56 -17.33
C ASP A 6 -12.72 -2.82 -18.01
N LYS A 7 -11.83 -3.57 -18.66
CA LYS A 7 -12.12 -4.84 -19.35
C LYS A 7 -11.46 -6.04 -18.67
N THR A 8 -11.05 -5.91 -17.42
CA THR A 8 -10.44 -7.05 -16.68
C THR A 8 -11.44 -8.17 -16.39
N GLY A 9 -12.75 -7.86 -16.37
CA GLY A 9 -13.78 -8.82 -15.96
C GLY A 9 -13.75 -9.15 -14.47
N LEU A 10 -12.95 -8.44 -13.68
CA LEU A 10 -12.84 -8.64 -12.24
C LEU A 10 -13.86 -7.78 -11.50
N LYS A 11 -14.63 -8.41 -10.61
CA LYS A 11 -15.45 -7.69 -9.64
C LYS A 11 -14.73 -7.64 -8.30
N LEU A 12 -14.02 -6.53 -8.04
CA LEU A 12 -13.16 -6.38 -6.88
C LEU A 12 -13.82 -5.61 -5.74
N THR A 13 -13.62 -6.05 -4.50
CA THR A 13 -13.98 -5.33 -3.27
C THR A 13 -12.76 -5.21 -2.36
N LEU A 14 -12.33 -3.99 -2.08
CA LEU A 14 -11.19 -3.65 -1.22
C LEU A 14 -11.69 -3.26 0.19
N PHE A 15 -11.38 -4.09 1.18
CA PHE A 15 -11.55 -3.77 2.59
C PHE A 15 -10.29 -3.05 3.08
N GLN A 16 -10.43 -1.82 3.56
CA GLN A 16 -9.28 -0.97 3.88
C GLN A 16 -9.49 -0.07 5.10
N PHE A 17 -8.39 0.58 5.50
CA PHE A 17 -8.47 1.90 6.11
C PHE A 17 -7.94 2.93 5.11
N VAL A 18 -8.71 4.00 4.87
CA VAL A 18 -8.38 5.02 3.87
C VAL A 18 -6.99 5.65 4.06
N THR A 19 -6.53 5.83 5.29
CA THR A 19 -5.24 6.48 5.59
C THR A 19 -4.14 5.48 5.91
N CYS A 20 -4.39 4.18 5.71
CA CYS A 20 -3.39 3.15 5.91
C CYS A 20 -2.43 3.07 4.70
N PRO A 21 -1.10 3.18 4.91
CA PRO A 21 -0.10 3.10 3.84
C PRO A 21 -0.22 1.85 2.97
N PHE A 22 -0.49 0.69 3.58
CA PHE A 22 -0.67 -0.57 2.86
C PHE A 22 -1.91 -0.58 1.97
N CYS A 23 -2.97 0.12 2.36
CA CYS A 23 -4.20 0.24 1.58
C CYS A 23 -4.05 1.26 0.45
N CYS A 24 -3.43 2.41 0.74
CA CYS A 24 -3.08 3.41 -0.27
C CYS A 24 -2.24 2.82 -1.39
N LYS A 25 -1.32 1.91 -1.07
CA LYS A 25 -0.51 1.17 -2.05
C LYS A 25 -1.36 0.32 -3.01
N VAL A 26 -2.34 -0.43 -2.50
CA VAL A 26 -3.25 -1.21 -3.34
C VAL A 26 -4.12 -0.28 -4.20
N ARG A 27 -4.65 0.80 -3.62
CA ARG A 27 -5.42 1.81 -4.37
C ARG A 27 -4.61 2.48 -5.47
N ALA A 28 -3.35 2.83 -5.20
CA ALA A 28 -2.46 3.42 -6.20
C ALA A 28 -2.33 2.50 -7.43
N MET A 29 -2.17 1.19 -7.22
CA MET A 29 -2.11 0.23 -8.30
C MET A 29 -3.44 0.07 -9.06
N LEU A 30 -4.56 -0.05 -8.35
CA LEU A 30 -5.88 -0.19 -8.97
C LEU A 30 -6.22 1.05 -9.80
N ASN A 31 -6.01 2.24 -9.23
CA ASN A 31 -6.25 3.51 -9.91
C ASN A 31 -5.31 3.68 -11.11
N TYR A 32 -4.01 3.45 -10.96
CA TYR A 32 -3.08 3.58 -12.08
C TYR A 32 -3.45 2.68 -13.27
N ASN A 33 -3.87 1.44 -13.01
CA ASN A 33 -4.26 0.50 -14.06
C ASN A 33 -5.73 0.62 -14.48
N GLY A 34 -6.50 1.60 -13.97
CA GLY A 34 -7.91 1.77 -14.33
C GLY A 34 -8.80 0.56 -14.00
N ILE A 35 -8.51 -0.15 -12.91
CA ILE A 35 -9.28 -1.34 -12.50
C ILE A 35 -10.39 -0.92 -11.55
N SER A 36 -11.63 -1.25 -11.87
CA SER A 36 -12.81 -0.92 -11.07
C SER A 36 -12.88 -1.74 -9.79
N TYR A 37 -13.28 -1.11 -8.70
CA TYR A 37 -13.41 -1.76 -7.40
C TYR A 37 -14.39 -1.05 -6.48
N ASP A 38 -14.99 -1.83 -5.60
CA ASP A 38 -15.73 -1.35 -4.44
C ASP A 38 -14.79 -1.18 -3.25
N VAL A 39 -15.13 -0.24 -2.37
CA VAL A 39 -14.41 0.02 -1.15
C VAL A 39 -15.35 -0.26 0.01
N VAL A 40 -14.85 -1.03 0.98
CA VAL A 40 -15.46 -1.17 2.30
C VAL A 40 -14.49 -0.59 3.31
N GLU A 41 -14.86 0.55 3.90
CA GLU A 41 -14.07 1.12 4.99
C GLU A 41 -14.29 0.28 6.25
N VAL A 42 -13.20 -0.27 6.79
CA VAL A 42 -13.25 -1.12 7.97
C VAL A 42 -13.23 -0.24 9.22
N ASN A 43 -14.10 -0.53 10.18
CA ASN A 43 -14.04 0.14 11.47
C ASN A 43 -12.74 -0.25 12.20
N SER A 44 -11.87 0.73 12.48
CA SER A 44 -10.56 0.47 13.08
C SER A 44 -10.62 -0.13 14.49
N ILE A 45 -11.74 0.08 15.20
CA ILE A 45 -12.02 -0.45 16.54
C ILE A 45 -12.70 -1.83 16.45
N THR A 46 -13.89 -1.90 15.86
CA THR A 46 -14.72 -3.12 15.92
C THR A 46 -14.33 -4.16 14.88
N ARG A 47 -13.87 -3.71 13.71
CA ARG A 47 -13.46 -4.53 12.56
C ARG A 47 -14.54 -5.53 12.12
N ASP A 48 -15.81 -5.16 12.28
CA ASP A 48 -16.95 -6.03 12.01
C ASP A 48 -16.97 -6.48 10.54
N GLU A 49 -16.56 -5.59 9.64
CA GLU A 49 -16.56 -5.78 8.19
C GLU A 49 -15.58 -6.86 7.72
N ILE A 50 -14.64 -7.28 8.57
CA ILE A 50 -13.66 -8.34 8.29
C ILE A 50 -13.74 -9.52 9.26
N LYS A 51 -14.81 -9.61 10.08
CA LYS A 51 -14.99 -10.73 11.04
C LYS A 51 -15.08 -12.08 10.36
N TRP A 52 -15.63 -12.13 9.15
CA TRP A 52 -15.75 -13.34 8.32
C TRP A 52 -14.38 -13.89 7.87
N SER A 53 -13.35 -13.05 7.75
CA SER A 53 -12.04 -13.47 7.26
C SER A 53 -11.15 -14.02 8.38
N LYS A 54 -10.40 -15.10 8.12
CA LYS A 54 -9.32 -15.54 9.05
C LYS A 54 -8.19 -14.51 9.15
N TYR A 55 -7.98 -13.71 8.10
CA TYR A 55 -6.97 -12.65 8.08
C TYR A 55 -7.53 -11.39 8.73
N LYS A 56 -6.96 -10.98 9.88
CA LYS A 56 -7.49 -9.88 10.72
C LYS A 56 -6.79 -8.54 10.50
N LYS A 57 -6.19 -8.33 9.33
CA LYS A 57 -5.50 -7.09 8.94
C LYS A 57 -6.09 -6.58 7.62
N VAL A 58 -5.80 -5.33 7.30
CA VAL A 58 -6.14 -4.70 6.01
C VAL A 58 -4.85 -4.31 5.27
N PRO A 59 -4.86 -4.21 3.94
CA PRO A 59 -5.99 -4.45 3.05
C PRO A 59 -6.34 -5.93 2.88
N ILE A 60 -7.61 -6.21 2.60
CA ILE A 60 -8.11 -7.47 2.03
C ILE A 60 -8.79 -7.14 0.71
N LEU A 61 -8.40 -7.81 -0.36
CA LEU A 61 -9.04 -7.66 -1.67
C LEU A 61 -9.79 -8.94 -2.01
N VAL A 62 -11.08 -8.85 -2.28
CA VAL A 62 -11.91 -9.98 -2.70
C VAL A 62 -12.25 -9.81 -4.18
N ALA A 63 -11.95 -10.83 -4.99
CA ALA A 63 -12.42 -10.93 -6.36
C ALA A 63 -13.63 -11.88 -6.39
N GLN A 64 -14.80 -11.36 -6.77
CA GLN A 64 -16.06 -12.11 -6.83
C GLN A 64 -16.26 -12.77 -8.21
N GLY A 65 -16.98 -13.88 -8.26
CA GLY A 65 -17.32 -14.60 -9.49
C GLY A 65 -16.15 -15.37 -10.10
N VAL A 66 -15.04 -15.52 -9.36
CA VAL A 66 -13.83 -16.21 -9.79
C VAL A 66 -13.40 -17.22 -8.73
N GLY A 67 -12.70 -18.29 -9.13
CA GLY A 67 -12.30 -19.37 -8.22
C GLY A 67 -13.40 -20.40 -7.98
N GLU A 68 -13.03 -21.53 -7.38
CA GLU A 68 -13.93 -22.68 -7.17
C GLU A 68 -15.07 -22.37 -6.18
N GLU A 69 -14.80 -21.54 -5.17
CA GLU A 69 -15.80 -21.11 -4.18
C GLU A 69 -16.63 -19.90 -4.65
N GLY A 70 -16.46 -19.45 -5.90
CA GLY A 70 -17.11 -18.26 -6.44
C GLY A 70 -16.51 -16.93 -5.95
N TYR A 71 -15.43 -16.97 -5.17
CA TYR A 71 -14.59 -15.81 -4.86
C TYR A 71 -13.13 -16.22 -4.61
N VAL A 72 -12.21 -15.25 -4.75
CA VAL A 72 -10.81 -15.37 -4.33
C VAL A 72 -10.49 -14.23 -3.36
N GLN A 73 -9.98 -14.56 -2.17
CA GLN A 73 -9.52 -13.59 -1.18
C GLN A 73 -8.00 -13.42 -1.25
N LEU A 74 -7.55 -12.20 -1.53
CA LEU A 74 -6.15 -11.80 -1.56
C LEU A 74 -5.81 -11.01 -0.28
N ASN A 75 -4.77 -11.43 0.43
CA ASN A 75 -4.29 -10.83 1.67
C ASN A 75 -2.87 -10.31 1.49
N ASP A 76 -2.42 -9.40 2.38
CA ASP A 76 -1.13 -8.71 2.30
C ASP A 76 -1.05 -7.78 1.05
N SER A 77 -0.84 -6.48 1.30
CA SER A 77 -0.82 -5.48 0.22
C SER A 77 0.19 -5.79 -0.89
N THR A 78 1.32 -6.41 -0.57
CA THR A 78 2.39 -6.69 -1.53
C THR A 78 2.06 -7.92 -2.36
N VAL A 79 1.45 -8.94 -1.75
CA VAL A 79 0.91 -10.10 -2.46
C VAL A 79 -0.25 -9.70 -3.37
N ILE A 80 -1.20 -8.88 -2.89
CA ILE A 80 -2.29 -8.33 -3.70
C ILE A 80 -1.73 -7.68 -4.97
N MET A 81 -0.75 -6.79 -4.83
CA MET A 81 -0.13 -6.15 -5.98
C MET A 81 0.57 -7.14 -6.92
N SER A 82 1.36 -8.08 -6.37
CA SER A 82 2.09 -9.04 -7.21
C SER A 82 1.16 -9.97 -7.98
N VAL A 83 0.08 -10.43 -7.37
CA VAL A 83 -0.93 -11.29 -8.02
C VAL A 83 -1.64 -10.51 -9.12
N LEU A 84 -2.12 -9.30 -8.84
CA LEU A 84 -2.79 -8.47 -9.84
C LEU A 84 -1.85 -8.11 -10.99
N GLU A 85 -0.58 -7.80 -10.70
CA GLU A 85 0.40 -7.46 -11.72
C GLU A 85 0.71 -8.68 -12.60
N SER A 86 0.83 -9.86 -12.00
CA SER A 86 1.02 -11.11 -12.73
C SER A 86 -0.19 -11.40 -13.62
N TYR A 87 -1.41 -11.19 -13.11
CA TYR A 87 -2.66 -11.35 -13.86
C TYR A 87 -2.78 -10.35 -15.03
N LEU A 88 -2.40 -9.08 -14.84
CA LEU A 88 -2.43 -8.09 -15.92
C LEU A 88 -1.39 -8.37 -17.01
N ASN A 89 -0.30 -9.06 -16.67
CA ASN A 89 0.69 -9.48 -17.66
C ASN A 89 0.22 -10.71 -18.46
N ASP A 90 -0.50 -11.62 -17.82
CA ASP A 90 -1.06 -12.81 -18.43
C ASP A 90 -2.45 -13.15 -17.83
N LYS A 91 -3.50 -12.72 -18.53
CA LYS A 91 -4.89 -12.92 -18.12
C LYS A 91 -5.38 -14.36 -18.35
N THR A 92 -4.59 -15.22 -19.01
CA THR A 92 -4.95 -16.64 -19.24
C THR A 92 -4.83 -17.46 -17.95
N VAL A 93 -4.01 -16.99 -16.99
CA VAL A 93 -3.83 -17.64 -15.70
C VAL A 93 -4.84 -17.07 -14.70
N SER A 94 -5.65 -17.92 -14.09
CA SER A 94 -6.64 -17.49 -13.10
C SER A 94 -6.00 -16.92 -11.83
N LEU A 95 -6.68 -15.99 -11.16
CA LEU A 95 -6.25 -15.44 -9.87
C LEU A 95 -6.05 -16.53 -8.80
N GLN A 96 -6.92 -17.55 -8.78
CA GLN A 96 -6.80 -18.69 -7.87
C GLN A 96 -5.48 -19.44 -8.09
N LYS A 97 -5.12 -19.72 -9.35
CA LYS A 97 -3.85 -20.39 -9.69
C LYS A 97 -2.66 -19.50 -9.33
N LEU A 98 -2.70 -18.22 -9.65
CA LEU A 98 -1.62 -17.28 -9.29
C LEU A 98 -1.39 -17.22 -7.79
N LEU A 99 -2.45 -17.21 -6.98
CA LEU A 99 -2.37 -17.15 -5.53
C LEU A 99 -1.61 -18.34 -4.92
N THR A 100 -1.65 -19.52 -5.56
CA THR A 100 -0.91 -20.71 -5.09
C THR A 100 0.61 -20.52 -5.06
N PHE A 101 1.15 -19.60 -5.87
CA PHE A 101 2.58 -19.28 -5.88
C PHE A 101 3.01 -18.35 -4.72
N TYR A 102 2.07 -17.91 -3.89
CA TYR A 102 2.28 -17.02 -2.75
C TYR A 102 1.88 -17.71 -1.43
N PRO A 103 2.51 -18.85 -1.06
CA PRO A 103 2.16 -19.57 0.14
C PRO A 103 2.42 -18.73 1.40
N THR A 104 1.48 -18.74 2.33
CA THR A 104 1.64 -18.15 3.66
C THR A 104 2.19 -19.20 4.62
N MET A 105 3.26 -18.87 5.33
CA MET A 105 3.85 -19.72 6.36
C MET A 105 3.88 -18.98 7.69
N ASP A 106 3.52 -19.68 8.75
CA ASP A 106 3.61 -19.15 10.10
C ASP A 106 5.00 -19.39 10.67
N LYS A 107 5.68 -18.30 11.03
CA LYS A 107 6.98 -18.31 11.69
C LYS A 107 6.83 -17.93 13.14
N GLU A 108 7.22 -18.81 14.04
CA GLU A 108 7.25 -18.49 15.47
C GLU A 108 8.52 -17.70 15.80
N ILE A 109 8.36 -16.48 16.30
CA ILE A 109 9.45 -15.64 16.76
C ILE A 109 9.46 -15.68 18.29
N LYS A 110 10.54 -16.21 18.87
CA LYS A 110 10.77 -16.19 20.31
C LYS A 110 11.02 -14.75 20.77
N GLY A 111 10.03 -14.15 21.43
CA GLY A 111 10.18 -12.87 22.10
C GLY A 111 10.76 -13.03 23.50
N ARG A 112 11.15 -11.90 24.11
CA ARG A 112 11.77 -11.88 25.45
C ARG A 112 10.84 -12.39 26.57
N PHE A 113 9.52 -12.31 26.37
CA PHE A 113 8.50 -12.72 27.36
C PHE A 113 7.41 -13.65 26.80
N ARG A 114 7.20 -13.68 25.47
CA ARG A 114 6.20 -14.52 24.81
C ARG A 114 6.65 -14.80 23.39
N SER A 115 6.39 -16.00 22.88
CA SER A 115 6.52 -16.26 21.45
C SER A 115 5.41 -15.55 20.68
N LYS A 116 5.76 -15.08 19.49
CA LYS A 116 4.84 -14.40 18.58
C LYS A 116 4.87 -15.13 17.24
N THR A 117 3.72 -15.64 16.81
CA THR A 117 3.56 -16.15 15.44
C THR A 117 3.46 -14.99 14.47
N VAL A 118 4.26 -15.03 13.42
CA VAL A 118 4.27 -14.06 12.32
C VAL A 118 4.07 -14.83 11.02
N THR A 119 2.95 -14.58 10.36
CA THR A 119 2.69 -15.10 9.02
C THR A 119 3.54 -14.32 8.00
N GLU A 120 4.27 -15.05 7.16
CA GLU A 120 5.13 -14.53 6.11
C GLU A 120 4.83 -15.21 4.76
N THR A 121 4.96 -14.45 3.69
CA THR A 121 4.85 -14.94 2.31
C THR A 121 6.18 -14.66 1.60
N PRO A 122 7.08 -15.65 1.46
CA PRO A 122 8.44 -15.42 0.92
C PRO A 122 8.42 -14.82 -0.48
N ASN A 123 7.50 -15.29 -1.31
CA ASN A 123 7.43 -14.92 -2.72
C ASN A 123 6.66 -13.60 -2.95
N LYS A 124 6.26 -12.87 -1.90
CA LYS A 124 5.34 -11.71 -2.04
C LYS A 124 5.82 -10.62 -3.00
N ASN A 125 7.13 -10.47 -3.19
CA ASN A 125 7.70 -9.49 -4.12
C ASN A 125 8.02 -10.05 -5.51
N PHE A 126 7.82 -11.35 -5.75
CA PHE A 126 8.04 -11.96 -7.05
C PHE A 126 6.79 -11.86 -7.91
N LEU A 127 6.97 -11.52 -9.17
CA LEU A 127 5.94 -11.62 -10.20
C LEU A 127 6.04 -12.98 -10.85
N MET A 128 4.89 -13.60 -11.08
CA MET A 128 4.79 -14.92 -11.70
C MET A 128 4.51 -14.73 -13.18
N PHE A 129 5.42 -15.18 -14.02
CA PHE A 129 5.32 -15.11 -15.47
C PHE A 129 5.36 -16.52 -16.04
N GLN A 130 4.68 -16.75 -17.16
CA GLN A 130 4.91 -17.95 -17.99
C GLN A 130 6.23 -17.80 -18.77
N ASP A 131 6.60 -18.84 -19.53
CA ASP A 131 7.85 -18.92 -20.30
C ASP A 131 8.05 -17.78 -21.32
N HIS A 132 6.99 -17.02 -21.64
CA HIS A 132 7.03 -15.92 -22.59
C HIS A 132 6.72 -14.57 -21.93
N LEU A 133 7.79 -13.88 -21.57
CA LEU A 133 7.75 -12.48 -21.18
C LEU A 133 7.64 -11.59 -22.42
N THR A 134 6.63 -10.72 -22.41
CA THR A 134 6.35 -9.82 -23.52
C THR A 134 6.85 -8.40 -23.29
N ASP A 135 7.25 -8.09 -22.05
CA ASP A 135 7.88 -6.82 -21.74
C ASP A 135 9.39 -6.89 -22.03
N LYS A 136 10.00 -5.74 -22.32
CA LYS A 136 11.43 -5.62 -22.62
C LYS A 136 12.30 -5.49 -21.36
N ARG A 137 11.74 -5.74 -20.15
CA ARG A 137 12.48 -5.50 -18.90
C ARG A 137 13.58 -6.55 -18.72
N THR A 138 14.73 -6.15 -18.22
CA THR A 138 15.83 -7.09 -17.94
C THR A 138 15.64 -7.80 -16.59
N PRO A 139 16.32 -8.93 -16.35
CA PRO A 139 16.36 -9.56 -15.01
C PRO A 139 16.85 -8.61 -13.91
N GLU A 140 17.80 -7.73 -14.22
CA GLU A 140 18.37 -6.75 -13.29
C GLU A 140 17.35 -5.67 -12.91
N GLU A 141 16.58 -5.16 -13.87
CA GLU A 141 15.50 -4.20 -13.62
C GLU A 141 14.42 -4.81 -12.72
N ARG A 142 14.05 -6.07 -12.95
CA ARG A 142 13.13 -6.80 -12.06
C ARG A 142 13.72 -6.97 -10.68
N ALA A 143 15.01 -7.33 -10.57
CA ALA A 143 15.68 -7.48 -9.28
C ALA A 143 15.81 -6.14 -8.53
N GLU A 144 16.00 -5.03 -9.25
CA GLU A 144 15.96 -3.67 -8.69
C GLU A 144 14.56 -3.35 -8.14
N GLU A 145 13.50 -3.51 -8.93
CA GLU A 145 12.12 -3.28 -8.49
C GLU A 145 11.81 -4.08 -7.21
N ARG A 146 12.16 -5.38 -7.19
CA ARG A 146 11.93 -6.24 -6.01
C ARG A 146 12.65 -5.72 -4.76
N ARG A 147 13.93 -5.35 -4.89
CA ARG A 147 14.72 -4.83 -3.76
C ARG A 147 14.13 -3.54 -3.22
N ILE A 148 13.71 -2.64 -4.09
CA ILE A 148 13.12 -1.36 -3.70
C ILE A 148 11.75 -1.58 -3.04
N ARG A 149 10.91 -2.48 -3.55
CA ARG A 149 9.63 -2.83 -2.91
C ARG A 149 9.83 -3.36 -1.48
N VAL A 150 10.83 -4.23 -1.28
CA VAL A 150 11.22 -4.69 0.07
C VAL A 150 11.64 -3.51 0.96
N TRP A 151 12.45 -2.59 0.44
CA TRP A 151 12.88 -1.40 1.19
C TRP A 151 11.69 -0.50 1.58
N VAL A 152 10.74 -0.28 0.67
CA VAL A 152 9.53 0.52 0.96
C VAL A 152 8.74 -0.10 2.13
N ASP A 153 8.55 -1.43 2.10
CA ASP A 153 7.73 -2.16 3.08
C ASP A 153 8.45 -2.47 4.40
N THR A 154 9.79 -2.38 4.46
CA THR A 154 10.57 -2.75 5.65
C THR A 154 11.37 -1.61 6.25
N VAL A 155 11.60 -0.53 5.50
CA VAL A 155 12.37 0.64 5.93
C VAL A 155 11.49 1.88 5.90
N PHE A 156 11.01 2.30 4.72
CA PHE A 156 10.32 3.58 4.57
C PHE A 156 9.02 3.66 5.40
N VAL A 157 8.22 2.59 5.41
CA VAL A 157 6.97 2.55 6.17
C VAL A 157 7.16 2.80 7.68
N HIS A 158 8.33 2.46 8.22
CA HIS A 158 8.65 2.67 9.64
C HIS A 158 9.01 4.12 9.98
N LEU A 159 9.20 4.97 8.97
CA LEU A 159 9.40 6.41 9.12
C LEU A 159 8.09 7.18 9.29
N ILE A 160 6.97 6.65 8.78
CA ILE A 160 5.67 7.36 8.72
C ILE A 160 5.12 7.64 10.13
N SER A 161 4.80 6.61 10.90
CA SER A 161 4.13 6.78 12.20
C SER A 161 4.92 7.66 13.19
N PRO A 162 6.24 7.48 13.37
CA PRO A 162 7.01 8.37 14.24
C PRO A 162 7.00 9.84 13.81
N ASN A 163 6.80 10.11 12.52
CA ASN A 163 6.79 11.46 11.97
C ASN A 163 5.41 12.12 12.03
N VAL A 164 4.33 11.42 11.68
CA VAL A 164 2.97 12.00 11.74
C VAL A 164 2.45 12.12 13.18
N TYR A 165 3.04 11.37 14.12
CA TYR A 165 2.70 11.41 15.55
C TYR A 165 3.85 11.97 16.43
N ARG A 166 4.70 12.84 15.86
CA ARG A 166 5.93 13.31 16.52
C ARG A 166 5.64 14.13 17.79
N THR A 167 4.65 15.00 17.73
CA THR A 167 4.15 15.84 18.83
C THR A 167 2.67 15.57 19.09
N MET A 168 2.13 16.01 20.23
CA MET A 168 0.71 15.82 20.54
C MET A 168 -0.19 16.59 19.56
N SER A 169 0.21 17.81 19.17
CA SER A 169 -0.50 18.61 18.17
C SER A 169 -0.55 17.90 16.83
N GLU A 170 0.63 17.52 16.29
CA GLU A 170 0.71 16.80 15.00
C GLU A 170 -0.10 15.50 15.02
N SER A 171 -0.12 14.81 16.16
CA SER A 171 -0.90 13.57 16.30
C SER A 171 -2.39 13.83 16.23
N LEU A 172 -2.88 14.85 16.94
CA LEU A 172 -4.28 15.23 16.90
C LEU A 172 -4.69 15.74 15.50
N ASP A 173 -3.86 16.58 14.88
CA ASP A 173 -4.08 17.11 13.53
C ASP A 173 -4.13 15.97 12.50
N THR A 174 -3.25 14.98 12.65
CA THR A 174 -3.26 13.77 11.80
C THR A 174 -4.57 12.99 11.96
N PHE A 175 -5.09 12.83 13.18
CA PHE A 175 -6.37 12.15 13.40
C PHE A 175 -7.57 12.94 12.89
N GLN A 176 -7.56 14.27 13.00
CA GLN A 176 -8.57 15.13 12.39
C GLN A 176 -8.55 15.00 10.86
N TRP A 177 -7.35 15.00 10.27
CA TRP A 177 -7.18 14.73 8.84
C TRP A 177 -7.70 13.35 8.46
N PHE A 178 -7.39 12.30 9.22
CA PHE A 178 -7.89 10.95 8.95
C PHE A 178 -9.40 10.86 9.02
N SER A 179 -10.02 11.55 9.98
CA SER A 179 -11.47 11.67 10.07
C SER A 179 -12.07 12.32 8.82
N LYS A 180 -11.43 13.37 8.29
CA LYS A 180 -11.88 14.04 7.07
C LYS A 180 -11.66 13.18 5.82
N ALA A 181 -10.46 12.62 5.67
CA ALA A 181 -10.08 11.83 4.51
C ALA A 181 -10.86 10.51 4.42
N GLY A 182 -11.23 9.93 5.57
CA GLY A 182 -12.01 8.70 5.66
C GLY A 182 -13.51 8.88 5.75
N ASP A 183 -13.98 10.12 5.62
CA ASP A 183 -15.39 10.47 5.77
C ASP A 183 -16.02 9.85 7.02
N TRP A 184 -15.32 9.95 8.15
CA TRP A 184 -15.76 9.36 9.42
C TRP A 184 -17.01 10.04 9.98
N GLU A 185 -17.36 11.22 9.46
CA GLU A 185 -18.58 11.93 9.83
C GLU A 185 -19.84 11.18 9.37
N THR A 186 -19.77 10.48 8.24
CA THR A 186 -20.89 9.68 7.70
C THR A 186 -20.84 8.24 8.19
N ASN A 187 -19.64 7.71 8.46
CA ASN A 187 -19.44 6.31 8.81
C ASN A 187 -19.51 6.02 10.32
N PHE A 188 -19.32 7.02 11.19
CA PHE A 188 -19.33 6.84 12.65
C PHE A 188 -20.24 7.85 13.36
N THR A 189 -20.74 7.47 14.53
CA THR A 189 -21.44 8.43 15.41
C THR A 189 -20.47 9.51 15.89
N GLY A 190 -20.96 10.74 16.13
CA GLY A 190 -20.12 11.85 16.58
C GLY A 190 -19.34 11.56 17.86
N PHE A 191 -19.92 10.80 18.79
CA PHE A 191 -19.24 10.35 20.00
C PHE A 191 -18.09 9.38 19.71
N GLN A 192 -18.33 8.35 18.88
CA GLN A 192 -17.30 7.40 18.47
C GLN A 192 -16.17 8.10 17.72
N ARG A 193 -16.51 8.99 16.78
CA ARG A 193 -15.55 9.77 16.00
C ARG A 193 -14.64 10.61 16.90
N ASN A 194 -15.22 11.41 17.80
CA ASN A 194 -14.44 12.25 18.71
C ASN A 194 -13.57 11.39 19.65
N THR A 195 -14.08 10.26 20.13
CA THR A 195 -13.32 9.30 20.94
C THR A 195 -12.10 8.79 20.17
N ILE A 196 -12.26 8.37 18.91
CA ILE A 196 -11.15 7.91 18.06
C ILE A 196 -10.13 9.03 17.86
N ILE A 197 -10.58 10.26 17.58
CA ILE A 197 -9.68 11.39 17.32
C ILE A 197 -8.82 11.71 18.56
N TYR A 198 -9.44 11.97 19.71
CA TYR A 198 -8.71 12.43 20.89
C TYR A 198 -7.95 11.30 21.58
N ILE A 199 -8.59 10.15 21.83
CA ILE A 199 -7.93 9.02 22.50
C ILE A 199 -6.93 8.37 21.56
N GLY A 200 -7.31 8.17 20.28
CA GLY A 200 -6.41 7.62 19.27
C GLY A 200 -5.19 8.50 19.04
N GLY A 201 -5.37 9.81 18.90
CA GLY A 201 -4.27 10.77 18.78
C GLY A 201 -3.32 10.72 19.98
N PHE A 202 -3.86 10.68 21.20
CA PHE A 202 -3.05 10.54 22.42
C PHE A 202 -2.27 9.22 22.46
N VAL A 203 -2.92 8.08 22.19
CA VAL A 203 -2.26 6.77 22.15
C VAL A 203 -1.19 6.72 21.08
N MET A 204 -1.48 7.23 19.88
CA MET A 204 -0.55 7.19 18.75
C MET A 204 0.66 8.08 18.94
N TYR A 205 0.58 9.16 19.72
CA TYR A 205 1.76 9.92 20.15
C TYR A 205 2.76 9.04 20.92
N PHE A 206 2.30 8.28 21.92
CA PHE A 206 3.18 7.37 22.66
C PHE A 206 3.66 6.20 21.81
N VAL A 207 2.81 5.66 20.94
CA VAL A 207 3.20 4.63 19.97
C VAL A 207 4.29 5.16 19.04
N GLY A 208 4.17 6.39 18.53
CA GLY A 208 5.17 7.06 17.70
C GLY A 208 6.53 7.15 18.40
N LYS A 209 6.56 7.56 19.67
CA LYS A 209 7.80 7.56 20.49
C LYS A 209 8.37 6.16 20.70
N LYS A 210 7.53 5.14 20.90
CA LYS A 210 7.97 3.74 21.03
C LYS A 210 8.55 3.21 19.72
N LEU A 211 7.91 3.50 18.58
CA LEU A 211 8.37 3.09 17.26
C LEU A 211 9.67 3.79 16.88
N LYS A 212 9.82 5.08 17.21
CA LYS A 212 11.09 5.82 17.09
C LYS A 212 12.24 5.05 17.73
N ARG A 213 12.08 4.60 18.99
CA ARG A 213 13.09 3.82 19.71
C ARG A 213 13.29 2.44 19.11
N LYS A 214 12.20 1.75 18.75
CA LYS A 214 12.24 0.39 18.19
C LYS A 214 13.01 0.31 16.88
N TYR A 215 12.87 1.34 16.03
CA TYR A 215 13.50 1.40 14.72
C TYR A 215 14.79 2.23 14.69
N ASN A 216 15.33 2.57 15.87
CA ASN A 216 16.55 3.36 16.03
C ASN A 216 16.60 4.61 15.16
N LEU A 217 15.48 5.34 15.09
CA LEU A 217 15.41 6.59 14.33
C LEU A 217 16.21 7.70 15.03
N GLN A 218 16.60 8.70 14.26
CA GLN A 218 17.38 9.84 14.74
C GLN A 218 16.65 10.63 15.83
N LYS A 219 17.42 11.47 16.55
CA LYS A 219 16.86 12.29 17.63
C LYS A 219 15.78 13.22 17.09
N ASP A 220 16.00 13.84 15.92
CA ASP A 220 14.91 14.37 15.14
C ASP A 220 14.41 13.30 14.15
N VAL A 221 13.13 12.94 14.24
CA VAL A 221 12.54 11.95 13.34
C VAL A 221 12.37 12.49 11.92
N ARG A 222 12.40 13.82 11.75
CA ARG A 222 12.36 14.48 10.44
C ARG A 222 13.63 14.24 9.63
N GLU A 223 14.79 14.25 10.27
CA GLU A 223 16.06 13.88 9.61
C GLU A 223 15.98 12.47 9.03
N SER A 224 15.48 11.50 9.79
CA SER A 224 15.24 10.14 9.28
C SER A 224 14.22 10.09 8.14
N LEU A 225 13.21 10.98 8.15
CA LEU A 225 12.24 11.08 7.07
C LEU A 225 12.89 11.65 5.80
N TYR A 226 13.73 12.67 5.93
CA TYR A 226 14.47 13.27 4.82
C TYR A 226 15.48 12.29 4.23
N GLU A 227 16.18 11.52 5.06
CA GLU A 227 17.03 10.42 4.62
C GLU A 227 16.23 9.39 3.80
N GLY A 228 15.03 9.03 4.24
CA GLY A 228 14.11 8.18 3.49
C GLY A 228 13.70 8.78 2.14
N GLY A 229 13.33 10.07 2.13
CA GLY A 229 13.00 10.79 0.90
C GLY A 229 14.17 10.89 -0.08
N ASN A 230 15.36 11.21 0.40
CA ASN A 230 16.57 11.31 -0.41
C ASN A 230 17.04 9.93 -0.90
N ALA A 231 16.91 8.88 -0.08
CA ALA A 231 17.16 7.51 -0.51
C ALA A 231 16.25 7.11 -1.68
N TRP A 232 14.96 7.48 -1.62
CA TRP A 232 14.05 7.28 -2.73
C TRP A 232 14.48 8.04 -3.99
N VAL A 233 14.81 9.32 -3.86
CA VAL A 233 15.31 10.13 -4.99
C VAL A 233 16.56 9.50 -5.61
N ASN A 234 17.45 8.92 -4.80
CA ASN A 234 18.62 8.20 -5.29
C ASN A 234 18.27 6.93 -6.09
N PHE A 235 17.21 6.19 -5.72
CA PHE A 235 16.74 5.03 -6.50
C PHE A 235 16.24 5.41 -7.89
N LEU A 236 15.80 6.66 -8.10
CA LEU A 236 15.39 7.13 -9.42
C LEU A 236 16.59 7.17 -10.38
N LYS A 237 17.82 7.40 -9.90
CA LYS A 237 19.03 7.51 -10.74
C LYS A 237 18.87 8.52 -11.89
N GLY A 238 18.16 9.62 -11.64
CA GLY A 238 17.84 10.65 -12.64
C GLY A 238 16.71 10.29 -13.62
N ARG A 239 16.13 9.08 -13.55
CA ARG A 239 14.96 8.67 -14.35
C ARG A 239 13.69 9.37 -13.87
N LYS A 240 12.65 9.41 -14.73
CA LYS A 240 11.33 9.93 -14.36
C LYS A 240 10.70 9.12 -13.23
N PHE A 241 10.84 7.79 -13.33
CA PHE A 241 10.35 6.76 -12.40
C PHE A 241 11.41 5.66 -12.24
N VAL A 242 11.32 4.85 -11.19
CA VAL A 242 12.13 3.61 -11.09
C VAL A 242 11.81 2.68 -12.26
N GLY A 243 10.56 2.66 -12.73
CA GLY A 243 10.16 1.95 -13.95
C GLY A 243 10.62 2.56 -15.28
N GLY A 244 11.43 3.63 -15.28
CA GLY A 244 11.87 4.32 -16.49
C GLY A 244 10.89 5.43 -16.89
N ASP A 245 10.20 5.26 -18.02
CA ASP A 245 9.22 6.22 -18.54
C ASP A 245 7.84 6.11 -17.90
N GLN A 246 7.52 4.97 -17.29
CA GLN A 246 6.26 4.68 -16.62
C GLN A 246 6.53 4.19 -15.20
N PRO A 247 5.66 4.47 -14.21
CA PRO A 247 5.83 3.95 -12.86
C PRO A 247 5.68 2.43 -12.83
N ASN A 248 6.59 1.75 -12.12
CA ASN A 248 6.50 0.31 -11.87
C ASN A 248 5.92 0.02 -10.48
N LEU A 249 5.92 -1.24 -10.03
CA LEU A 249 5.37 -1.57 -8.71
C LEU A 249 6.12 -0.91 -7.55
N ALA A 250 7.42 -0.62 -7.69
CA ALA A 250 8.16 0.10 -6.67
C ALA A 250 7.69 1.56 -6.57
N ASP A 251 7.51 2.24 -7.70
CA ASP A 251 6.98 3.61 -7.74
C ASP A 251 5.58 3.68 -7.11
N LEU A 252 4.67 2.80 -7.52
CA LEU A 252 3.30 2.76 -6.98
C LEU A 252 3.28 2.41 -5.48
N SER A 253 4.20 1.54 -5.04
CA SER A 253 4.35 1.21 -3.62
C SER A 253 4.75 2.43 -2.80
N MET A 254 5.82 3.13 -3.22
CA MET A 254 6.30 4.32 -2.52
C MET A 254 5.26 5.44 -2.56
N TYR A 255 4.63 5.66 -3.72
CA TYR A 255 3.59 6.66 -3.87
C TYR A 255 2.40 6.39 -2.92
N GLY A 256 1.97 5.14 -2.81
CA GLY A 256 0.95 4.73 -1.85
C GLY A 256 1.36 5.02 -0.40
N MET A 257 2.61 4.74 -0.02
CA MET A 257 3.12 5.05 1.33
C MET A 257 3.05 6.55 1.64
N LEU A 258 3.47 7.39 0.69
CA LEU A 258 3.46 8.85 0.86
C LEU A 258 2.05 9.44 0.87
N THR A 259 1.15 8.89 0.04
CA THR A 259 -0.25 9.34 -0.02
C THR A 259 -0.96 9.14 1.31
N ALA A 260 -0.57 8.14 2.12
CA ALA A 260 -1.13 7.96 3.46
C ALA A 260 -0.80 9.08 4.45
N MET A 261 0.25 9.86 4.19
CA MET A 261 0.61 11.04 4.98
C MET A 261 0.35 12.36 4.24
N GLU A 262 -0.15 12.32 3.01
CA GLU A 262 -0.56 13.52 2.27
C GLU A 262 -1.58 14.31 3.10
N GLY A 263 -1.40 15.64 3.19
CA GLY A 263 -2.22 16.51 4.04
C GLY A 263 -1.70 16.72 5.47
N THR A 264 -0.72 15.94 5.93
CA THR A 264 -0.08 16.14 7.25
C THR A 264 1.08 17.13 7.19
N GLU A 265 1.46 17.70 8.34
CA GLU A 265 2.67 18.52 8.47
C GLU A 265 3.92 17.75 8.03
N ALA A 266 4.02 16.47 8.41
CA ALA A 266 5.17 15.63 8.06
C ALA A 266 5.36 15.47 6.56
N PHE A 267 4.28 15.41 5.77
CA PHE A 267 4.38 15.31 4.32
C PHE A 267 4.85 16.61 3.69
N ARG A 268 4.27 17.74 4.13
CA ARG A 268 4.70 19.08 3.69
C ARG A 268 6.19 19.29 3.98
N ASP A 269 6.61 19.01 5.21
CA ASP A 269 7.99 19.16 5.64
C ASP A 269 8.95 18.26 4.84
N LEU A 270 8.55 17.02 4.53
CA LEU A 270 9.31 16.11 3.68
C LEU A 270 9.48 16.65 2.24
N VAL A 271 8.41 17.15 1.61
CA VAL A 271 8.50 17.65 0.23
C VAL A 271 9.25 18.97 0.13
N ASP A 272 9.22 19.81 1.17
CA ASP A 272 9.92 21.09 1.20
C ASP A 272 11.43 20.91 1.44
N ASN A 273 11.83 19.87 2.18
CA ASN A 273 13.24 19.60 2.53
C ASN A 273 13.90 18.51 1.67
N THR A 274 13.24 17.99 0.64
CA THR A 274 13.81 16.97 -0.26
C THR A 274 13.44 17.25 -1.72
N LYS A 275 14.13 16.58 -2.66
CA LYS A 275 13.81 16.65 -4.10
C LYS A 275 12.73 15.67 -4.53
N LEU A 276 11.87 15.23 -3.60
CA LEU A 276 10.86 14.20 -3.83
C LEU A 276 9.67 14.71 -4.64
N LYS A 277 9.28 15.98 -4.44
CA LYS A 277 8.05 16.57 -4.96
C LYS A 277 7.84 16.37 -6.48
N PRO A 278 8.84 16.61 -7.36
CA PRO A 278 8.64 16.43 -8.80
C PRO A 278 8.28 15.00 -9.20
N TRP A 279 8.86 13.98 -8.55
CA TRP A 279 8.48 12.58 -8.80
C TRP A 279 7.09 12.27 -8.22
N TYR A 280 6.78 12.78 -7.03
CA TYR A 280 5.49 12.56 -6.40
C TYR A 280 4.34 13.12 -7.24
N ASP A 281 4.44 14.39 -7.66
CA ASP A 281 3.41 15.05 -8.49
C ASP A 281 3.23 14.37 -9.84
N ARG A 282 4.33 13.94 -10.48
CA ARG A 282 4.25 13.14 -11.71
C ARG A 282 3.55 11.82 -11.47
N THR A 283 3.90 11.09 -10.41
CA THR A 283 3.27 9.80 -10.10
C THR A 283 1.79 9.98 -9.79
N LYS A 284 1.42 11.01 -9.03
CA LYS A 284 0.04 11.40 -8.76
C LYS A 284 -0.75 11.61 -10.05
N THR A 285 -0.21 12.41 -10.97
CA THR A 285 -0.83 12.68 -12.28
C THR A 285 -1.04 11.39 -13.08
N MET A 286 -0.07 10.47 -13.07
CA MET A 286 -0.18 9.19 -13.78
C MET A 286 -1.24 8.27 -13.15
N VAL A 287 -1.34 8.25 -11.83
CA VAL A 287 -2.30 7.42 -11.07
C VAL A 287 -3.72 7.95 -11.20
N GLU A 288 -3.92 9.26 -11.08
CA GLU A 288 -5.22 9.93 -11.23
C GLU A 288 -5.69 9.95 -12.68
N GLY A 289 -4.76 9.99 -13.64
CA GLY A 289 -5.05 9.88 -15.07
C GLY A 289 -5.16 8.45 -15.58
N HIS A 290 -5.07 7.43 -14.72
CA HIS A 290 -5.19 6.01 -15.08
C HIS A 290 -4.27 5.58 -16.23
N GLN A 291 -3.04 6.11 -16.29
CA GLN A 291 -2.16 5.99 -17.45
C GLN A 291 -1.68 4.54 -17.73
N GLY A 292 -1.85 3.62 -16.77
CA GLY A 292 -1.62 2.18 -16.93
C GLY A 292 -2.81 1.41 -17.50
N ALA A 293 -3.96 2.04 -17.74
CA ALA A 293 -5.22 1.36 -18.10
C ALA A 293 -5.17 0.54 -19.39
N ASN A 294 -4.23 0.80 -20.30
CA ASN A 294 -4.04 -0.04 -21.51
C ASN A 294 -3.90 -1.53 -21.19
N ARG A 295 -3.29 -1.87 -20.04
CA ARG A 295 -3.12 -3.26 -19.59
C ARG A 295 -4.43 -3.89 -19.11
N ALA A 296 -5.31 -3.09 -18.52
CA ALA A 296 -6.66 -3.53 -18.18
C ALA A 296 -7.55 -3.66 -19.44
N ARG A 297 -7.35 -2.78 -20.43
CA ARG A 297 -8.09 -2.72 -21.71
C ARG A 297 -7.76 -3.85 -22.70
N ASP A 298 -6.52 -4.35 -22.72
CA ASP A 298 -6.10 -5.37 -23.69
C ASP A 298 -6.74 -6.75 -23.38
N VAL A 299 -7.72 -7.14 -24.21
CA VAL A 299 -8.41 -8.45 -24.17
C VAL A 299 -7.71 -9.48 -25.08
N THR A 300 -6.71 -9.06 -25.86
CA THR A 300 -6.22 -9.74 -27.07
C THR A 300 -5.05 -10.69 -26.90
N ARG A 301 -4.56 -10.95 -25.69
CA ARG A 301 -3.65 -12.10 -25.49
C ARG A 301 -4.45 -13.37 -25.21
N LYS A 302 -4.97 -13.92 -26.31
CA LYS A 302 -5.28 -15.35 -26.42
C LYS A 302 -3.99 -16.11 -26.72
#